data_AF-A0A938E4H6-F1
#
_entry.id   AF-A0A938E4H6-F1
#
_cell.length_a   1.000
_cell.length_b   1.000
_cell.length_c   1.000
_cell.angle_alpha   90.00
_cell.angle_beta   90.00
_cell.angle_gamma   90.00
#
_symmetry.space_group_name_H-M   'P 1'
#
loop_
_entity.id
_entity.type
_entity.pdbx_description
1 polymer ?
#
loop_
_entity_poly.entity_id
_entity_poly.type
_entity_poly.pdbx_seq_one_letter_code
_entity_poly.pdbx_strand_id
1 'polypeptide(L)'
;MRKQLPPEMLARDARFVRTSIMDQIMDPRNQKIAERNTGSAKLEPGRPAAGDRARNLMHGIFTGEIQALEGAGRTTFDFDETEAPFALKLDMARQCWDEARHVEISIKLGDWMGTEIGEFSEATFLYEAACAPDPVLRLCGVNRALEGLAIDVFNTMKEFGDVSGDPVLEFCEDWMLADEVTHVKMGSDWLRRLTADDPERRERALEFQKTVDKLFSLGGFRGETDDNPIHLARKLRQMAGFTTTEIDEIADLAAQAQADAQAAVEAAGSA
;
A
#
# COMPACT_ATOMS: atom_id res chain seq x y z
N MET A 1 -26.37 -1.77 -7.69
CA MET A 1 -25.39 -0.70 -7.95
C MET A 1 -24.18 -1.29 -8.68
N ARG A 2 -23.35 -0.51 -9.40
CA ARG A 2 -22.14 -1.04 -10.05
C ARG A 2 -21.09 -1.38 -8.98
N LYS A 3 -20.68 -2.65 -8.87
CA LYS A 3 -19.63 -3.12 -7.94
C LYS A 3 -18.21 -2.97 -8.51
N GLN A 4 -18.08 -2.77 -9.82
CA GLN A 4 -16.85 -2.33 -10.48
C GLN A 4 -17.03 -0.90 -10.98
N LEU A 5 -16.17 -0.02 -10.48
CA LEU A 5 -16.03 1.35 -10.93
C LEU A 5 -14.61 1.48 -11.44
N PRO A 6 -14.40 1.75 -12.73
CA PRO A 6 -13.06 1.81 -13.27
C PRO A 6 -12.36 3.11 -12.83
N PRO A 7 -11.01 3.15 -12.75
CA PRO A 7 -10.27 4.27 -12.17
C PRO A 7 -10.53 5.64 -12.83
N GLU A 8 -10.96 5.68 -14.09
CA GLU A 8 -11.36 6.91 -14.77
C GLU A 8 -12.55 7.60 -14.09
N MET A 9 -13.36 6.87 -13.33
CA MET A 9 -14.50 7.40 -12.59
C MET A 9 -14.13 7.96 -11.19
N LEU A 10 -12.88 7.82 -10.76
CA LEU A 10 -12.42 8.43 -9.50
C LEU A 10 -12.63 9.95 -9.53
N ALA A 11 -13.21 10.46 -8.45
CA ALA A 11 -13.42 11.88 -8.26
C ALA A 11 -12.07 12.54 -7.89
N ARG A 12 -11.28 12.84 -8.91
CA ARG A 12 -10.02 13.58 -8.79
C ARG A 12 -10.13 14.91 -9.49
N ASP A 13 -9.60 15.96 -8.88
CA ASP A 13 -9.47 17.25 -9.57
C ASP A 13 -8.30 17.24 -10.57
N ALA A 14 -8.12 18.34 -11.29
CA ALA A 14 -7.17 18.46 -12.39
C ALA A 14 -5.70 18.31 -11.98
N ARG A 15 -5.37 18.34 -10.68
CA ARG A 15 -3.99 18.16 -10.19
C ARG A 15 -3.53 16.71 -10.26
N PHE A 16 -4.44 15.76 -10.10
CA PHE A 16 -4.07 14.34 -10.05
C PHE A 16 -3.81 13.79 -11.45
N VAL A 17 -2.74 13.01 -11.57
CA VAL A 17 -2.43 12.27 -12.79
C VAL A 17 -2.39 10.78 -12.45
N ARG A 18 -3.42 10.08 -12.88
CA ARG A 18 -3.60 8.65 -12.68
C ARG A 18 -2.73 7.87 -13.66
N THR A 19 -2.10 6.81 -13.19
CA THR A 19 -1.31 5.89 -14.01
C THR A 19 -1.68 4.46 -13.68
N SER A 20 -1.74 3.60 -14.69
CA SER A 20 -1.74 2.15 -14.44
C SER A 20 -0.38 1.72 -13.89
N ILE A 21 -0.30 0.53 -13.28
CA ILE A 21 0.99 -0.05 -12.84
C ILE A 21 2.00 -0.11 -13.99
N MET A 22 1.55 -0.46 -15.20
CA MET A 22 2.43 -0.58 -16.37
C MET A 22 2.91 0.79 -16.87
N ASP A 23 2.04 1.80 -16.83
CA ASP A 23 2.39 3.16 -17.25
C ASP A 23 3.28 3.87 -16.22
N GLN A 24 3.18 3.52 -14.94
CA GLN A 24 3.98 4.10 -13.85
C GLN A 24 5.48 3.87 -14.07
N ILE A 25 5.88 2.72 -14.61
CA ILE A 25 7.28 2.39 -14.93
C ILE A 25 7.83 3.34 -16.01
N MET A 26 6.98 3.75 -16.95
CA MET A 26 7.35 4.60 -18.08
C MET A 26 7.09 6.09 -17.83
N ASP A 27 6.66 6.46 -16.62
CA ASP A 27 6.28 7.82 -16.29
C ASP A 27 7.51 8.76 -16.29
N PRO A 28 7.53 9.82 -17.10
CA PRO A 28 8.66 10.76 -17.16
C PRO A 28 8.94 11.48 -15.84
N ARG A 29 7.97 11.55 -14.91
CA ARG A 29 8.18 12.10 -13.57
C ARG A 29 9.06 11.19 -12.71
N ASN A 30 8.91 9.88 -12.87
CA ASN A 30 9.78 8.89 -12.23
C ASN A 30 11.14 8.80 -12.92
N GLN A 31 11.19 8.96 -14.25
CA GLN A 31 12.45 8.98 -15.01
C GLN A 31 13.35 10.16 -14.61
N LYS A 32 12.78 11.34 -14.33
CA LYS A 32 13.54 12.49 -13.81
C LYS A 32 14.24 12.23 -12.47
N ILE A 33 13.70 11.32 -11.66
CA ILE A 33 14.37 10.85 -10.43
C ILE A 33 15.52 9.92 -10.83
N ALA A 34 15.27 8.95 -11.72
CA ALA A 34 16.26 7.96 -12.18
C ALA A 34 17.47 8.56 -12.94
N GLU A 35 17.25 9.63 -13.71
CA GLU A 35 18.29 10.32 -14.51
C GLU A 35 19.39 11.00 -13.65
N ARG A 36 19.18 11.13 -12.32
CA ARG A 36 20.09 11.81 -11.41
C ARG A 36 21.23 10.91 -10.87
N ASN A 37 21.57 9.83 -11.58
CA ASN A 37 22.70 8.94 -11.28
C ASN A 37 22.60 8.30 -9.87
N THR A 38 21.52 7.55 -9.64
CA THR A 38 20.91 7.40 -8.30
C THR A 38 21.42 6.29 -7.39
N GLY A 39 22.49 5.54 -7.71
CA GLY A 39 22.98 4.49 -6.82
C GLY A 39 21.87 3.56 -6.29
N SER A 40 21.96 3.12 -5.03
CA SER A 40 20.87 2.36 -4.37
C SER A 40 19.63 3.22 -4.14
N ALA A 41 18.44 2.61 -4.34
CA ALA A 41 17.14 3.26 -4.12
C ALA A 41 16.79 3.45 -2.64
N LYS A 42 17.65 2.99 -1.72
CA LYS A 42 17.49 3.15 -0.27
C LYS A 42 17.29 4.62 0.13
N LEU A 43 16.38 4.83 1.08
CA LEU A 43 16.09 6.13 1.68
C LEU A 43 17.12 6.41 2.78
N GLU A 44 18.26 6.94 2.39
CA GLU A 44 19.32 7.40 3.30
C GLU A 44 19.59 8.90 3.04
N PRO A 45 19.59 9.77 4.07
CA PRO A 45 19.66 11.24 3.87
C PRO A 45 20.88 11.71 3.07
N GLY A 46 22.00 11.01 3.18
CA GLY A 46 23.24 11.34 2.47
C GLY A 46 23.28 10.94 0.99
N ARG A 47 22.24 10.26 0.46
CA ARG A 47 22.24 9.75 -0.92
C ARG A 47 21.73 10.78 -1.92
N PRO A 48 22.27 10.77 -3.16
CA PRO A 48 21.69 11.52 -4.26
C PRO A 48 20.20 11.20 -4.44
N ALA A 49 19.37 12.24 -4.52
CA ALA A 49 17.91 12.18 -4.70
C ALA A 49 17.09 11.54 -3.55
N ALA A 50 17.67 11.39 -2.33
CA ALA A 50 16.92 10.89 -1.17
C ALA A 50 15.67 11.74 -0.86
N GLY A 51 15.79 13.08 -0.92
CA GLY A 51 14.66 13.98 -0.72
C GLY A 51 13.54 13.78 -1.75
N ASP A 52 13.85 13.67 -3.03
CA ASP A 52 12.83 13.43 -4.07
C ASP A 52 12.19 12.04 -3.95
N ARG A 53 12.96 11.01 -3.57
CA ARG A 53 12.41 9.68 -3.31
C ARG A 53 11.48 9.69 -2.10
N ALA A 54 11.85 10.38 -1.03
CA ALA A 54 11.00 10.53 0.16
C ALA A 54 9.72 11.29 -0.19
N ARG A 55 9.79 12.39 -0.94
CA ARG A 55 8.61 13.15 -1.41
C ARG A 55 7.70 12.31 -2.32
N ASN A 56 8.29 11.51 -3.22
CA ASN A 56 7.52 10.60 -4.08
C ASN A 56 6.82 9.51 -3.25
N LEU A 57 7.53 8.89 -2.30
CA LEU A 57 6.94 7.86 -1.45
C LEU A 57 5.81 8.43 -0.58
N MET A 58 6.01 9.62 0.00
CA MET A 58 4.98 10.31 0.78
C MET A 58 3.75 10.73 -0.04
N HIS A 59 3.96 11.14 -1.29
CA HIS A 59 2.83 11.38 -2.21
C HIS A 59 2.09 10.08 -2.53
N GLY A 60 2.83 8.97 -2.69
CA GLY A 60 2.28 7.63 -2.79
C GLY A 60 1.40 7.27 -1.60
N ILE A 61 1.88 7.47 -0.36
CA ILE A 61 1.11 7.28 0.88
C ILE A 61 -0.16 8.13 0.82
N PHE A 62 -0.05 9.45 0.61
CA PHE A 62 -1.20 10.35 0.50
C PHE A 62 -2.28 9.85 -0.47
N THR A 63 -1.91 9.43 -1.67
CA THR A 63 -2.89 8.91 -2.63
C THR A 63 -3.41 7.52 -2.27
N GLY A 64 -2.60 6.71 -1.58
CA GLY A 64 -3.00 5.46 -0.95
C GLY A 64 -4.11 5.69 0.08
N GLU A 65 -3.94 6.66 0.98
CA GLU A 65 -4.93 7.00 2.00
C GLU A 65 -6.28 7.41 1.40
N ILE A 66 -6.27 8.18 0.31
CA ILE A 66 -7.52 8.52 -0.41
C ILE A 66 -8.20 7.24 -0.92
N GLN A 67 -7.43 6.31 -1.49
CA GLN A 67 -7.98 5.08 -2.05
C GLN A 67 -8.43 4.09 -0.96
N ALA A 68 -7.72 4.02 0.18
CA ALA A 68 -8.09 3.23 1.36
C ALA A 68 -9.40 3.76 1.95
N LEU A 69 -9.54 5.08 2.09
CA LEU A 69 -10.77 5.76 2.49
C LEU A 69 -11.94 5.37 1.58
N GLU A 70 -11.73 5.47 0.26
CA GLU A 70 -12.73 5.09 -0.75
C GLU A 70 -13.07 3.60 -0.67
N GLY A 71 -12.07 2.74 -0.45
CA GLY A 71 -12.24 1.29 -0.34
C GLY A 71 -13.03 0.86 0.89
N ALA A 72 -12.70 1.40 2.06
CA ALA A 72 -13.45 1.18 3.30
C ALA A 72 -14.89 1.73 3.18
N GLY A 73 -15.07 2.90 2.58
CA GLY A 73 -16.38 3.52 2.38
C GLY A 73 -17.27 2.68 1.47
N ARG A 74 -16.67 2.13 0.41
CA ARG A 74 -17.35 1.19 -0.47
C ARG A 74 -17.66 -0.14 0.20
N THR A 75 -16.80 -0.69 1.03
CA THR A 75 -17.12 -1.91 1.79
C THR A 75 -18.29 -1.68 2.74
N THR A 76 -18.38 -0.48 3.32
CA THR A 76 -19.54 -0.06 4.13
C THR A 76 -20.83 0.02 3.30
N PHE A 77 -20.73 0.37 2.01
CA PHE A 77 -21.90 0.62 1.16
C PHE A 77 -22.36 -0.59 0.33
N ASP A 78 -21.43 -1.28 -0.33
CA ASP A 78 -21.69 -2.22 -1.43
C ASP A 78 -22.37 -3.53 -1.02
N PHE A 79 -22.24 -3.89 0.26
CA PHE A 79 -22.66 -5.17 0.81
C PHE A 79 -23.83 -4.99 1.77
N ASP A 80 -24.82 -5.86 1.66
CA ASP A 80 -25.89 -5.94 2.65
C ASP A 80 -25.44 -6.70 3.91
N GLU A 81 -26.31 -6.76 4.93
CA GLU A 81 -25.98 -7.39 6.21
C GLU A 81 -25.82 -8.92 6.15
N THR A 82 -26.22 -9.55 5.04
CA THR A 82 -26.03 -10.99 4.81
C THR A 82 -24.63 -11.29 4.26
N GLU A 83 -24.09 -10.39 3.44
CA GLU A 83 -22.73 -10.47 2.91
C GLU A 83 -21.69 -9.93 3.91
N ALA A 84 -22.02 -8.84 4.62
CA ALA A 84 -21.17 -8.14 5.57
C ALA A 84 -21.98 -7.69 6.81
N PRO A 85 -21.83 -8.38 7.96
CA PRO A 85 -22.59 -8.06 9.17
C PRO A 85 -22.40 -6.59 9.61
N PHE A 86 -23.39 -6.02 10.30
CA PHE A 86 -23.35 -4.62 10.76
C PHE A 86 -22.05 -4.26 11.51
N ALA A 87 -21.54 -5.16 12.35
CA ALA A 87 -20.28 -4.93 13.06
C ALA A 87 -19.08 -4.76 12.12
N LEU A 88 -19.01 -5.50 11.01
CA LEU A 88 -17.97 -5.30 9.98
C LEU A 88 -18.15 -3.93 9.32
N LYS A 89 -19.39 -3.58 8.96
CA LYS A 89 -19.68 -2.29 8.34
C LYS A 89 -19.32 -1.12 9.26
N LEU A 90 -19.55 -1.26 10.57
CA LEU A 90 -19.16 -0.27 11.57
C LEU A 90 -17.63 -0.16 11.70
N ASP A 91 -16.92 -1.28 11.64
CA ASP A 91 -15.46 -1.31 11.64
C ASP A 91 -14.88 -0.65 10.37
N MET A 92 -15.45 -0.91 9.19
CA MET A 92 -15.08 -0.21 7.95
C MET A 92 -15.36 1.29 8.02
N ALA A 93 -16.47 1.71 8.65
CA ALA A 93 -16.77 3.12 8.85
C ALA A 93 -15.78 3.82 9.80
N ARG A 94 -15.21 3.10 10.78
CA ARG A 94 -14.12 3.60 11.63
C ARG A 94 -12.84 3.76 10.82
N GLN A 95 -12.49 2.75 10.02
CA GLN A 95 -11.34 2.86 9.12
C GLN A 95 -11.48 4.08 8.20
N CYS A 96 -12.66 4.33 7.62
CA CYS A 96 -12.89 5.57 6.84
C CYS A 96 -12.57 6.85 7.62
N TRP A 97 -12.87 6.89 8.92
CA TRP A 97 -12.54 8.05 9.73
C TRP A 97 -11.04 8.17 9.93
N ASP A 98 -10.34 7.06 10.12
CA ASP A 98 -8.90 7.02 10.28
C ASP A 98 -8.19 7.44 8.99
N GLU A 99 -8.56 6.87 7.84
CA GLU A 99 -7.96 7.26 6.54
C GLU A 99 -8.26 8.71 6.17
N ALA A 100 -9.43 9.25 6.52
CA ALA A 100 -9.71 10.67 6.30
C ALA A 100 -8.74 11.57 7.08
N ARG A 101 -8.35 11.16 8.29
CA ARG A 101 -7.34 11.87 9.09
C ARG A 101 -5.94 11.64 8.53
N HIS A 102 -5.64 10.45 8.03
CA HIS A 102 -4.37 10.17 7.35
C HIS A 102 -4.20 11.07 6.13
N VAL A 103 -5.23 11.21 5.28
CA VAL A 103 -5.24 12.16 4.16
C VAL A 103 -4.91 13.58 4.62
N GLU A 104 -5.54 14.08 5.69
CA GLU A 104 -5.25 15.42 6.22
C GLU A 104 -3.80 15.56 6.72
N ILE A 105 -3.26 14.52 7.36
CA ILE A 105 -1.89 14.48 7.86
C ILE A 105 -0.92 14.44 6.69
N SER A 106 -1.13 13.56 5.70
CA SER A 106 -0.26 13.44 4.54
C SER A 106 -0.24 14.71 3.69
N ILE A 107 -1.34 15.48 3.60
CA ILE A 107 -1.33 16.80 2.96
C ILE A 107 -0.37 17.74 3.70
N LYS A 108 -0.47 17.81 5.03
CA LYS A 108 0.39 18.70 5.84
C LYS A 108 1.85 18.26 5.84
N LEU A 109 2.10 16.94 5.85
CA LEU A 109 3.45 16.40 5.68
C LEU A 109 4.00 16.68 4.28
N GLY A 110 3.16 16.59 3.25
CA GLY A 110 3.49 17.01 1.89
C GLY A 110 3.98 18.45 1.88
N ASP A 111 3.21 19.38 2.45
CA ASP A 111 3.60 20.79 2.57
C ASP A 111 4.91 20.96 3.36
N TRP A 112 5.06 20.26 4.49
CA TRP A 112 6.27 20.27 5.33
C TRP A 112 7.52 19.84 4.57
N MET A 113 7.38 18.81 3.74
CA MET A 113 8.46 18.27 2.91
C MET A 113 8.64 19.04 1.59
N GLY A 114 7.81 20.05 1.32
CA GLY A 114 7.84 20.83 0.08
C GLY A 114 7.36 20.05 -1.15
N THR A 115 6.32 19.24 -0.99
CA THR A 115 5.64 18.49 -2.06
C THR A 115 4.30 19.15 -2.40
N GLU A 116 3.92 19.16 -3.68
CA GLU A 116 2.59 19.61 -4.10
C GLU A 116 1.64 18.43 -4.39
N ILE A 117 0.33 18.64 -4.16
CA ILE A 117 -0.69 17.67 -4.58
C ILE A 117 -0.64 17.52 -6.10
N GLY A 118 -0.32 16.31 -6.56
CA GLY A 118 -0.23 15.98 -7.98
C GLY A 118 1.19 16.11 -8.57
N GLU A 119 2.18 16.44 -7.75
CA GLU A 119 3.59 16.48 -8.19
C GLU A 119 4.05 15.12 -8.74
N PHE A 120 3.59 14.02 -8.14
CA PHE A 120 3.83 12.65 -8.59
C PHE A 120 2.54 11.96 -9.07
N SER A 121 2.69 10.80 -9.72
CA SER A 121 1.58 10.00 -10.23
C SER A 121 0.80 9.31 -9.11
N GLU A 122 -0.49 9.13 -9.31
CA GLU A 122 -1.33 8.25 -8.50
C GLU A 122 -1.45 6.89 -9.20
N ALA A 123 -0.95 5.83 -8.56
CA ALA A 123 -1.24 4.46 -8.96
C ALA A 123 -2.61 4.04 -8.43
N THR A 124 -3.53 3.59 -9.28
CA THR A 124 -4.94 3.36 -8.91
C THR A 124 -5.26 1.93 -8.45
N PHE A 125 -4.23 1.09 -8.24
CA PHE A 125 -4.40 -0.34 -8.02
C PHE A 125 -5.04 -0.68 -6.66
N LEU A 126 -4.81 0.14 -5.61
CA LEU A 126 -5.48 -0.04 -4.32
C LEU A 126 -7.00 0.05 -4.49
N TYR A 127 -7.47 1.08 -5.20
CA TYR A 127 -8.88 1.24 -5.52
C TYR A 127 -9.43 0.10 -6.39
N GLU A 128 -8.65 -0.41 -7.34
CA GLU A 128 -9.05 -1.57 -8.14
C GLU A 128 -9.22 -2.83 -7.29
N ALA A 129 -8.32 -3.09 -6.33
CA ALA A 129 -8.49 -4.17 -5.36
C ALA A 129 -9.75 -3.96 -4.49
N ALA A 130 -10.05 -2.71 -4.13
CA ALA A 130 -11.27 -2.34 -3.44
C ALA A 130 -12.54 -2.50 -4.31
N CYS A 131 -12.42 -2.78 -5.61
CA CYS A 131 -13.53 -3.15 -6.48
C CYS A 131 -13.87 -4.64 -6.49
N ALA A 132 -13.18 -5.48 -5.70
CA ALA A 132 -13.52 -6.90 -5.61
C ALA A 132 -15.02 -7.09 -5.26
N PRO A 133 -15.75 -7.96 -5.99
CA PRO A 133 -17.20 -8.08 -5.84
C PRO A 133 -17.63 -8.88 -4.62
N ASP A 134 -16.70 -9.57 -3.96
CA ASP A 134 -16.90 -10.35 -2.74
C ASP A 134 -16.23 -9.62 -1.55
N PRO A 135 -16.91 -9.48 -0.40
CA PRO A 135 -16.39 -8.73 0.74
C PRO A 135 -15.15 -9.40 1.38
N VAL A 136 -15.04 -10.73 1.33
CA VAL A 136 -13.90 -11.46 1.89
C VAL A 136 -12.68 -11.30 0.99
N LEU A 137 -12.84 -11.39 -0.33
CA LEU A 137 -11.76 -11.08 -1.28
C LEU A 137 -11.29 -9.63 -1.09
N ARG A 138 -12.22 -8.69 -0.90
CA ARG A 138 -11.88 -7.29 -0.64
C ARG A 138 -11.11 -7.11 0.66
N LEU A 139 -11.54 -7.73 1.76
CA LEU A 139 -10.81 -7.72 3.04
C LEU A 139 -9.41 -8.32 2.91
N CYS A 140 -9.24 -9.39 2.13
CA CYS A 140 -7.93 -10.00 1.93
C CYS A 140 -7.01 -9.13 1.06
N GLY A 141 -7.52 -8.62 -0.05
CA GLY A 141 -6.73 -7.78 -0.96
C GLY A 141 -6.41 -6.41 -0.37
N VAL A 142 -7.39 -5.75 0.24
CA VAL A 142 -7.22 -4.40 0.83
C VAL A 142 -6.64 -4.54 2.25
N ASN A 143 -7.48 -4.91 3.22
CA ASN A 143 -7.08 -4.86 4.63
C ASN A 143 -5.88 -5.73 5.00
N ARG A 144 -5.62 -6.86 4.33
CA ARG A 144 -4.46 -7.69 4.65
C ARG A 144 -3.25 -7.42 3.77
N ALA A 145 -3.39 -7.49 2.45
CA ALA A 145 -2.24 -7.28 1.56
C ALA A 145 -1.83 -5.80 1.49
N LEU A 146 -2.76 -4.91 1.11
CA LEU A 146 -2.49 -3.49 0.89
C LEU A 146 -2.17 -2.72 2.17
N GLU A 147 -2.99 -2.83 3.23
CA GLU A 147 -2.65 -2.18 4.50
C GLU A 147 -1.42 -2.85 5.15
N GLY A 148 -1.19 -4.14 4.89
CA GLY A 148 0.04 -4.81 5.29
C GLY A 148 1.27 -4.21 4.61
N LEU A 149 1.17 -3.83 3.34
CA LEU A 149 2.20 -3.03 2.68
C LEU A 149 2.31 -1.64 3.29
N ALA A 150 1.18 -0.98 3.58
CA ALA A 150 1.18 0.33 4.21
C ALA A 150 2.01 0.32 5.50
N ILE A 151 1.84 -0.70 6.37
CA ILE A 151 2.69 -0.91 7.56
C ILE A 151 4.19 -0.86 7.23
N ASP A 152 4.62 -1.52 6.15
CA ASP A 152 6.03 -1.55 5.74
C ASP A 152 6.50 -0.15 5.28
N VAL A 153 5.66 0.56 4.52
CA VAL A 153 5.94 1.91 4.00
C VAL A 153 6.01 2.94 5.12
N PHE A 154 5.00 3.00 5.99
CA PHE A 154 4.93 3.90 7.13
C PHE A 154 6.12 3.67 8.08
N ASN A 155 6.47 2.41 8.36
CA ASN A 155 7.65 2.10 9.16
C ASN A 155 8.95 2.60 8.49
N THR A 156 9.07 2.44 7.16
CA THR A 156 10.21 2.94 6.40
C THR A 156 10.31 4.47 6.47
N MET A 157 9.20 5.19 6.32
CA MET A 157 9.19 6.65 6.37
C MET A 157 9.42 7.21 7.78
N LYS A 158 8.90 6.53 8.81
CA LYS A 158 9.22 6.81 10.20
C LYS A 158 10.71 6.67 10.48
N GLU A 159 11.32 5.54 10.11
CA GLU A 159 12.77 5.31 10.27
C GLU A 159 13.58 6.36 9.50
N PHE A 160 13.12 6.73 8.30
CA PHE A 160 13.72 7.82 7.53
C PHE A 160 13.64 9.17 8.26
N GLY A 161 12.51 9.48 8.91
CA GLY A 161 12.35 10.67 9.75
C GLY A 161 13.36 10.73 10.88
N ASP A 162 13.52 9.63 11.63
CA ASP A 162 14.50 9.53 12.74
C ASP A 162 15.94 9.77 12.23
N VAL A 163 16.39 9.02 11.22
CA VAL A 163 17.76 9.16 10.72
C VAL A 163 18.02 10.50 10.01
N SER A 164 16.97 11.17 9.53
CA SER A 164 17.05 12.51 8.94
C SER A 164 17.06 13.62 9.99
N GLY A 165 16.73 13.31 11.25
CA GLY A 165 16.50 14.30 12.29
C GLY A 165 15.25 15.15 12.06
N ASP A 166 14.24 14.57 11.40
CA ASP A 166 12.93 15.20 11.18
C ASP A 166 11.88 14.63 12.14
N PRO A 167 11.67 15.26 13.32
CA PRO A 167 10.75 14.75 14.32
C PRO A 167 9.28 14.90 13.92
N VAL A 168 8.96 15.74 12.92
CA VAL A 168 7.58 15.91 12.45
C VAL A 168 7.20 14.72 11.58
N LEU A 169 8.07 14.36 10.64
CA LEU A 169 7.88 13.18 9.79
C LEU A 169 7.82 11.91 10.64
N GLU A 170 8.78 11.69 11.53
CA GLU A 170 8.81 10.51 12.41
C GLU A 170 7.50 10.37 13.21
N PHE A 171 7.06 11.45 13.87
CA PHE A 171 5.87 11.43 14.72
C PHE A 171 4.60 11.14 13.92
N CYS A 172 4.41 11.81 12.78
CA CYS A 172 3.20 11.64 11.99
C CYS A 172 3.12 10.23 11.38
N GLU A 173 4.24 9.69 10.89
CA GLU A 173 4.30 8.34 10.34
C GLU A 173 4.10 7.27 11.43
N ASP A 174 4.71 7.41 12.62
CA ASP A 174 4.47 6.49 13.74
C ASP A 174 3.02 6.53 14.22
N TRP A 175 2.39 7.70 14.17
CA TRP A 175 1.02 7.89 14.59
C TRP A 175 0.02 7.24 13.60
N MET A 176 0.20 7.41 12.28
CA MET A 176 -0.61 6.71 11.25
C MET A 176 -0.35 5.19 11.25
N LEU A 177 0.91 4.78 11.44
CA LEU A 177 1.31 3.37 11.52
C LEU A 177 0.56 2.58 12.61
N ALA A 178 0.20 3.22 13.72
CA ALA A 178 -0.55 2.58 14.79
C ALA A 178 -1.99 2.21 14.35
N ASP A 179 -2.61 3.06 13.53
CA ASP A 179 -3.93 2.82 12.97
C ASP A 179 -3.85 1.69 11.91
N GLU A 180 -2.79 1.66 11.07
CA GLU A 180 -2.61 0.59 10.08
C GLU A 180 -2.46 -0.82 10.66
N VAL A 181 -1.72 -0.94 11.77
CA VAL A 181 -1.65 -2.22 12.51
C VAL A 181 -3.04 -2.69 12.94
N THR A 182 -3.91 -1.75 13.31
CA THR A 182 -5.28 -2.04 13.70
C THR A 182 -6.15 -2.40 12.48
N HIS A 183 -5.99 -1.71 11.35
CA HIS A 183 -6.71 -1.99 10.10
C HIS A 183 -6.45 -3.41 9.60
N VAL A 184 -5.18 -3.82 9.59
CA VAL A 184 -4.76 -5.16 9.18
C VAL A 184 -5.26 -6.23 10.15
N LYS A 185 -5.17 -5.96 11.47
CA LYS A 185 -5.69 -6.87 12.49
C LYS A 185 -7.18 -7.11 12.32
N MET A 186 -7.94 -6.04 12.12
CA MET A 186 -9.37 -6.09 11.86
C MET A 186 -9.68 -6.93 10.60
N GLY A 187 -8.98 -6.70 9.49
CA GLY A 187 -9.13 -7.50 8.27
C GLY A 187 -8.88 -8.99 8.50
N SER A 188 -7.84 -9.31 9.25
CA SER A 188 -7.48 -10.68 9.64
C SER A 188 -8.53 -11.36 10.51
N ASP A 189 -9.10 -10.63 11.48
CA ASP A 189 -10.16 -11.13 12.34
C ASP A 189 -11.46 -11.37 11.54
N TRP A 190 -11.83 -10.44 10.64
CA TRP A 190 -13.03 -10.58 9.81
C TRP A 190 -12.92 -11.68 8.76
N LEU A 191 -11.77 -11.85 8.11
CA LEU A 191 -11.50 -12.97 7.20
C LEU A 191 -11.81 -14.30 7.89
N ARG A 192 -11.28 -14.52 9.10
CA ARG A 192 -11.51 -15.76 9.86
C ARG A 192 -12.97 -15.96 10.22
N ARG A 193 -13.66 -14.89 10.66
CA ARG A 193 -15.08 -14.94 11.06
C ARG A 193 -16.01 -15.23 9.89
N LEU A 194 -15.85 -14.52 8.78
CA LEU A 194 -16.72 -14.63 7.60
C LEU A 194 -16.53 -15.95 6.83
N THR A 195 -15.41 -16.63 7.06
CA THR A 195 -15.09 -17.90 6.39
C THR A 195 -15.01 -19.07 7.37
N ALA A 196 -15.55 -18.93 8.60
CA ALA A 196 -15.45 -19.95 9.64
C ALA A 196 -15.93 -21.32 9.16
N ASP A 197 -17.03 -21.33 8.41
CA ASP A 197 -17.68 -22.52 7.85
C ASP A 197 -17.50 -22.67 6.33
N ASP A 198 -16.61 -21.88 5.73
CA ASP A 198 -16.37 -21.86 4.28
C ASP A 198 -14.85 -21.82 3.97
N PRO A 199 -14.16 -22.97 4.10
CA PRO A 199 -12.72 -23.05 3.86
C PRO A 199 -12.35 -22.76 2.40
N GLU A 200 -13.21 -23.08 1.43
CA GLU A 200 -12.94 -22.80 0.01
C GLU A 200 -12.97 -21.30 -0.28
N ARG A 201 -13.90 -20.54 0.32
CA ARG A 201 -13.91 -19.07 0.22
C ARG A 201 -12.69 -18.45 0.88
N ARG A 202 -12.24 -19.02 2.00
CA ARG A 202 -10.99 -18.60 2.66
C ARG A 202 -9.79 -18.80 1.73
N GLU A 203 -9.68 -19.96 1.11
CA GLU A 203 -8.59 -20.27 0.17
C GLU A 203 -8.60 -19.30 -1.02
N ARG A 204 -9.76 -19.08 -1.65
CA ARG A 204 -9.87 -18.09 -2.74
C ARG A 204 -9.45 -16.68 -2.33
N ALA A 205 -9.81 -16.27 -1.11
CA ALA A 205 -9.43 -14.97 -0.59
C ALA A 205 -7.92 -14.86 -0.34
N LEU A 206 -7.29 -15.90 0.20
CA LEU A 206 -5.84 -15.96 0.42
C LEU A 206 -5.06 -16.02 -0.91
N GLU A 207 -5.55 -16.73 -1.92
CA GLU A 207 -4.95 -16.71 -3.27
C GLU A 207 -5.07 -15.32 -3.93
N PHE A 208 -6.19 -14.64 -3.71
CA PHE A 208 -6.32 -13.24 -4.13
C PHE A 208 -5.33 -12.34 -3.38
N GLN A 209 -5.15 -12.53 -2.07
CA GLN A 209 -4.13 -11.83 -1.28
C GLN A 209 -2.73 -12.03 -1.88
N LYS A 210 -2.32 -13.27 -2.17
CA LYS A 210 -1.02 -13.58 -2.79
C LYS A 210 -0.82 -12.87 -4.13
N THR A 211 -1.89 -12.79 -4.94
CA THR A 211 -1.85 -12.08 -6.22
C THR A 211 -1.59 -10.60 -6.01
N VAL A 212 -2.29 -9.97 -5.07
CA VAL A 212 -2.11 -8.57 -4.69
C VAL A 212 -0.71 -8.35 -4.11
N ASP A 213 -0.26 -9.21 -3.18
CA ASP A 213 1.08 -9.14 -2.58
C ASP A 213 2.20 -9.24 -3.63
N LYS A 214 2.08 -10.12 -4.62
CA LYS A 214 3.05 -10.23 -5.72
C LYS A 214 3.10 -8.98 -6.58
N LEU A 215 1.94 -8.39 -6.91
CA LEU A 215 1.86 -7.14 -7.67
C LEU A 215 2.52 -5.97 -6.91
N PHE A 216 2.40 -5.97 -5.58
CA PHE A 216 2.97 -4.93 -4.70
C PHE A 216 4.43 -5.11 -4.30
N SER A 217 5.05 -6.24 -4.64
CA SER A 217 6.50 -6.38 -4.49
C SER A 217 7.29 -5.48 -5.44
N LEU A 218 6.61 -4.83 -6.42
CA LEU A 218 7.16 -3.78 -7.30
C LEU A 218 8.51 -4.16 -7.93
N GLY A 219 8.66 -5.44 -8.32
CA GLY A 219 9.90 -5.96 -8.93
C GLY A 219 11.14 -5.92 -8.03
N GLY A 220 10.97 -5.96 -6.70
CA GLY A 220 12.07 -5.95 -5.72
C GLY A 220 12.23 -4.62 -4.97
N PHE A 221 11.27 -3.71 -5.06
CA PHE A 221 11.28 -2.48 -4.26
C PHE A 221 10.97 -2.76 -2.77
N ARG A 222 10.21 -3.82 -2.49
CA ARG A 222 9.95 -4.34 -1.13
C ARG A 222 10.66 -5.68 -0.94
N GLY A 223 11.30 -5.89 0.21
CA GLY A 223 11.93 -7.17 0.56
C GLY A 223 12.62 -7.16 1.92
N GLU A 224 13.56 -8.07 2.15
CA GLU A 224 14.29 -8.22 3.42
C GLU A 224 15.80 -8.03 3.30
N THR A 225 16.29 -7.66 2.11
CA THR A 225 17.70 -7.37 1.88
C THR A 225 17.95 -5.87 2.02
N ASP A 226 19.17 -5.48 2.42
CA ASP A 226 19.56 -4.07 2.59
C ASP A 226 19.39 -3.21 1.32
N ASP A 227 19.30 -3.84 0.15
CA ASP A 227 19.11 -3.17 -1.13
C ASP A 227 17.64 -2.82 -1.41
N ASN A 228 16.69 -3.39 -0.67
CA ASN A 228 15.27 -3.09 -0.83
C ASN A 228 14.95 -1.74 -0.17
N PRO A 229 14.33 -0.78 -0.89
CA PRO A 229 13.94 0.50 -0.32
C PRO A 229 12.90 0.41 0.79
N ILE A 230 11.99 -0.57 0.71
CA ILE A 230 10.99 -0.86 1.74
C ILE A 230 11.30 -2.23 2.33
N HIS A 231 11.37 -2.29 3.66
CA HIS A 231 11.58 -3.54 4.39
C HIS A 231 10.27 -4.06 4.98
N LEU A 232 10.12 -5.39 5.00
CA LEU A 232 8.99 -6.01 5.70
C LEU A 232 9.10 -5.74 7.21
N ALA A 233 8.13 -5.04 7.77
CA ALA A 233 8.09 -4.74 9.20
C ALA A 233 7.52 -5.93 9.99
N ARG A 234 8.29 -7.02 10.07
CA ARG A 234 7.85 -8.32 10.63
C ARG A 234 7.12 -8.22 11.96
N LYS A 235 7.66 -7.44 12.90
CA LYS A 235 7.08 -7.28 14.25
C LYS A 235 5.68 -6.63 14.18
N LEU A 236 5.51 -5.62 13.35
CA LEU A 236 4.25 -4.90 13.20
C LEU A 236 3.21 -5.77 12.48
N ARG A 237 3.63 -6.51 11.45
CA ARG A 237 2.77 -7.52 10.79
C ARG A 237 2.32 -8.62 11.75
N GLN A 238 3.20 -9.10 12.65
CA GLN A 238 2.80 -10.05 13.71
C GLN A 238 1.78 -9.44 14.67
N MET A 239 2.00 -8.20 15.12
CA MET A 239 1.02 -7.47 15.94
C MET A 239 -0.33 -7.32 15.22
N ALA A 240 -0.27 -7.14 13.91
CA ALA A 240 -1.42 -7.06 13.03
C ALA A 240 -2.09 -8.42 12.71
N GLY A 241 -1.60 -9.51 13.31
CA GLY A 241 -2.25 -10.83 13.24
C GLY A 241 -1.80 -11.74 12.11
N PHE A 242 -0.68 -11.43 11.44
CA PHE A 242 0.05 -12.40 10.62
C PHE A 242 0.85 -13.37 11.48
N THR A 243 0.88 -14.64 11.07
CA THR A 243 1.82 -15.63 11.59
C THR A 243 3.21 -15.41 11.01
N THR A 244 4.24 -15.96 11.66
CA THR A 244 5.61 -15.93 11.11
C THR A 244 5.67 -16.60 9.74
N THR A 245 4.97 -17.71 9.56
CA THR A 245 4.91 -18.44 8.29
C THR A 245 4.29 -17.61 7.17
N GLU A 246 3.19 -16.91 7.42
CA GLU A 246 2.60 -16.01 6.41
C GLU A 246 3.56 -14.86 6.03
N ILE A 247 4.35 -14.36 6.99
CA ILE A 247 5.34 -13.32 6.71
C ILE A 247 6.50 -13.88 5.89
N ASP A 248 6.96 -15.09 6.20
CA ASP A 248 7.99 -15.79 5.42
C ASP A 248 7.53 -16.02 3.97
N GLU A 249 6.27 -16.43 3.77
CA GLU A 249 5.68 -16.59 2.43
C GLU A 249 5.64 -15.27 1.65
N ILE A 250 5.32 -14.15 2.31
CA ILE A 250 5.34 -12.82 1.67
C ILE A 250 6.78 -12.41 1.31
N ALA A 251 7.76 -12.69 2.18
CA ALA A 251 9.16 -12.44 1.91
C ALA A 251 9.67 -13.26 0.70
N ASP A 252 9.31 -14.55 0.63
CA ASP A 252 9.64 -15.42 -0.49
C ASP A 252 9.00 -14.94 -1.81
N LEU A 253 7.73 -14.52 -1.76
CA LEU A 253 7.03 -13.93 -2.91
C LEU A 253 7.70 -12.63 -3.39
N ALA A 254 8.18 -11.80 -2.46
CA ALA A 254 8.91 -10.58 -2.79
C ALA A 254 10.26 -10.89 -3.46
N ALA A 255 11.01 -11.85 -2.92
CA ALA A 255 12.28 -12.31 -3.50
C ALA A 255 12.07 -12.91 -4.90
N GLN A 256 11.03 -13.71 -5.10
CA GLN A 256 10.70 -14.27 -6.41
C GLN A 256 10.31 -13.16 -7.41
N ALA A 257 9.51 -12.18 -7.00
CA ALA A 257 9.14 -11.06 -7.86
C ALA A 257 10.36 -10.21 -8.29
N GLN A 258 11.35 -10.05 -7.41
CA GLN A 258 12.62 -9.40 -7.73
C GLN A 258 13.42 -10.20 -8.74
N ALA A 259 13.55 -11.52 -8.56
CA ALA A 259 14.24 -12.40 -9.50
C ALA A 259 13.57 -12.39 -10.89
N ASP A 260 12.24 -12.46 -10.93
CA ASP A 260 11.44 -12.38 -12.16
C ASP A 260 11.72 -11.05 -12.91
N ALA A 261 11.76 -9.93 -12.18
CA ALA A 261 12.02 -8.62 -12.76
C ALA A 261 13.45 -8.46 -13.28
N GLN A 262 14.45 -8.96 -12.55
CA GLN A 262 15.86 -8.95 -12.99
C GLN A 262 16.05 -9.76 -14.27
N ALA A 263 15.49 -10.97 -14.33
CA ALA A 263 15.56 -11.82 -15.52
C ALA A 263 14.90 -11.16 -16.74
N ALA A 264 13.78 -10.44 -16.56
CA ALA A 264 13.12 -9.71 -17.63
C ALA A 264 13.98 -8.57 -18.19
N VAL A 265 14.69 -7.84 -17.33
CA VAL A 265 15.62 -6.77 -17.73
C VAL A 265 16.83 -7.34 -18.49
N GLU A 266 17.41 -8.44 -18.01
CA GLU A 266 18.52 -9.12 -18.67
C GLU A 266 18.14 -9.63 -20.07
N ALA A 267 16.94 -10.21 -20.20
CA ALA A 267 16.40 -10.66 -21.48
C ALA A 267 16.15 -9.49 -22.45
N ALA A 268 15.68 -8.34 -21.95
CA ALA A 268 15.46 -7.15 -22.77
C ALA A 268 16.76 -6.45 -23.19
N GLY A 269 17.80 -6.48 -22.36
CA GLY A 269 19.11 -5.89 -22.65
C GLY A 269 20.03 -6.74 -23.53
N SER A 270 19.67 -8.00 -23.76
CA SER A 270 20.38 -8.93 -24.65
C SER A 270 19.75 -9.06 -26.05
N ALA A 271 18.66 -8.35 -26.31
CA ALA A 271 17.97 -8.24 -27.61
C ALA A 271 18.36 -6.95 -28.35
#